data_AF-A0AAD6VAD8-F1
#
_entry.id   AF-A0AAD6VAD8-F1
#
_cell.length_a   1.000
_cell.length_b   1.000
_cell.length_c   1.000
_cell.angle_alpha   90.00
_cell.angle_beta   90.00
_cell.angle_gamma   90.00
#
_symmetry.space_group_name_H-M   'P 1'
#
loop_
_entity.id
_entity.type
_entity.pdbx_description
1 polymer ?
#
loop_
_entity_poly.entity_id
_entity_poly.type
_entity_poly.pdbx_seq_one_letter_code
_entity_poly.pdbx_strand_id
1 'polypeptide(L)'
;MLSRGRLPLSVFLIAITTPCFAQLEITCFLGGPSGDCADFAPTFCSSIASLSISAGDTVAHCFNGPSAGSSCQFTAVNTLTSSAVPNTINCESALFTVADECTSGGGGQTTGSNFKYWMDPNAIACGSPNGI
;
A
#
# COMPACT_ATOMS: atom_id res chain seq x y z
N MET A 1 66.27 29.66 2.78
CA MET A 1 64.86 30.03 2.99
C MET A 1 63.99 29.13 2.15
N LEU A 2 63.29 28.16 2.75
CA LEU A 2 62.15 27.48 2.11
C LEU A 2 61.24 26.96 3.22
N SER A 3 60.17 27.73 3.49
CA SER A 3 59.13 27.40 4.45
C SER A 3 58.14 26.43 3.81
N ARG A 4 58.03 25.21 4.34
CA ARG A 4 57.02 24.23 3.95
C ARG A 4 55.72 24.53 4.70
N GLY A 5 54.75 25.11 4.01
CA GLY A 5 53.40 25.33 4.53
C GLY A 5 52.69 24.00 4.78
N ARG A 6 52.21 23.80 6.02
CA ARG A 6 51.32 22.70 6.39
C ARG A 6 49.88 23.12 6.06
N LEU A 7 49.21 22.41 5.17
CA LEU A 7 47.77 22.55 4.94
C LEU A 7 47.01 21.82 6.06
N PRO A 8 46.00 22.44 6.70
CA PRO A 8 45.18 21.76 7.69
C PRO A 8 44.25 20.76 7.01
N LEU A 9 44.25 19.54 7.54
CA LEU A 9 43.37 18.44 7.15
C LEU A 9 41.95 18.78 7.63
N SER A 10 41.13 19.39 6.78
CA SER A 10 39.71 19.63 7.06
C SER A 10 38.95 18.30 7.03
N VAL A 11 38.62 17.79 8.21
CA VAL A 11 37.75 16.62 8.41
C VAL A 11 36.31 17.05 8.12
N PHE A 12 35.76 16.62 6.99
CA PHE A 12 34.33 16.75 6.70
C PHE A 12 33.57 15.65 7.46
N LEU A 13 32.84 16.03 8.51
CA LEU A 13 31.85 15.18 9.17
C LEU A 13 30.60 15.12 8.28
N ILE A 14 30.41 14.02 7.56
CA ILE A 14 29.17 13.73 6.83
C ILE A 14 28.18 13.14 7.85
N ALA A 15 27.18 13.93 8.25
CA ALA A 15 26.06 13.42 9.03
C ALA A 15 25.20 12.54 8.12
N ILE A 16 25.25 11.22 8.33
CA ILE A 16 24.36 10.27 7.66
C ILE A 16 23.01 10.35 8.37
N THR A 17 22.12 11.20 7.89
CA THR A 17 20.72 11.19 8.32
C THR A 17 20.05 9.99 7.68
N THR A 18 19.91 8.89 8.41
CA THR A 18 19.12 7.75 7.95
C THR A 18 17.69 8.25 7.71
N PRO A 19 17.18 8.24 6.47
CA PRO A 19 15.78 8.54 6.25
C PRO A 19 14.96 7.50 7.01
N CYS A 20 14.08 7.97 7.90
CA CYS A 20 13.04 7.14 8.48
C CYS A 20 12.03 6.87 7.36
N PHE A 21 12.36 5.96 6.44
CA PHE A 21 11.37 5.41 5.54
C PHE A 21 10.38 4.64 6.39
N ALA A 22 9.10 5.02 6.32
CA ALA A 22 8.05 4.20 6.88
C ALA A 22 8.19 2.80 6.27
N GLN A 23 8.46 1.81 7.11
CA GLN A 23 8.59 0.43 6.66
C GLN A 23 7.20 -0.05 6.18
N LEU A 24 7.16 -0.83 5.11
CA LEU A 24 5.93 -1.36 4.54
C LEU A 24 5.97 -2.88 4.61
N GLU A 25 4.92 -3.48 5.15
CA GLU A 25 4.76 -4.92 5.26
C GLU A 25 3.88 -5.42 4.11
N ILE A 26 4.46 -6.20 3.20
CA ILE A 26 3.79 -6.75 2.01
C ILE A 26 3.58 -8.26 2.15
N THR A 27 2.43 -8.74 1.68
CA THR A 27 2.06 -10.15 1.62
C THR A 27 1.45 -10.44 0.26
N CYS A 28 2.19 -11.09 -0.65
CA CYS A 28 1.65 -11.46 -1.97
C CYS A 28 0.79 -12.73 -1.91
N PHE A 29 -0.24 -12.79 -2.74
CA PHE A 29 -0.94 -14.06 -2.99
C PHE A 29 -0.04 -15.02 -3.79
N LEU A 30 -0.10 -16.31 -3.48
CA LEU A 30 0.74 -17.35 -4.11
C LEU A 30 0.15 -17.87 -5.45
N GLY A 31 -0.94 -17.27 -5.92
CA GLY A 31 -1.64 -17.62 -7.15
C GLY A 31 -2.92 -16.82 -7.28
N GLY A 32 -3.61 -16.97 -8.41
CA GLY A 32 -4.76 -16.15 -8.78
C GLY A 32 -4.52 -15.46 -10.12
N PRO A 33 -5.56 -14.84 -10.70
CA PRO A 33 -5.40 -14.11 -11.93
C PRO A 33 -4.51 -12.89 -11.70
N SER A 34 -3.68 -12.58 -12.69
CA SER A 34 -2.98 -11.31 -12.74
C SER A 34 -3.92 -10.24 -13.27
N GLY A 35 -3.89 -9.04 -12.68
CA GLY A 35 -4.68 -7.92 -13.19
C GLY A 35 -4.06 -6.58 -12.82
N ASP A 36 -4.28 -5.61 -13.68
CA ASP A 36 -3.87 -4.23 -13.43
C ASP A 36 -4.97 -3.51 -12.66
N CYS A 37 -4.86 -3.58 -11.34
CA CYS A 37 -5.82 -2.96 -10.43
C CYS A 37 -5.31 -1.62 -9.86
N ALA A 38 -4.06 -1.25 -10.12
CA ALA A 38 -3.42 -0.07 -9.51
C ALA A 38 -4.22 1.22 -9.73
N ASP A 39 -4.81 1.38 -10.92
CA ASP A 39 -5.59 2.56 -11.30
C ASP A 39 -6.84 2.79 -10.43
N PHE A 40 -7.37 1.74 -9.79
CA PHE A 40 -8.53 1.85 -8.90
C PHE A 40 -8.16 2.18 -7.45
N ALA A 41 -6.89 2.04 -7.06
CA ALA A 41 -6.44 2.24 -5.69
C ALA A 41 -6.75 3.65 -5.14
N PRO A 42 -6.51 4.76 -5.87
CA PRO A 42 -6.87 6.10 -5.38
C PRO A 42 -8.38 6.27 -5.16
N THR A 43 -9.19 5.69 -6.03
CA THR A 43 -10.66 5.75 -5.93
C THR A 43 -11.14 5.02 -4.67
N PHE A 44 -10.62 3.83 -4.42
CA PHE A 44 -10.89 3.07 -3.21
C PHE A 44 -10.42 3.79 -1.95
N CYS A 45 -9.17 4.26 -1.93
CA CYS A 45 -8.60 4.93 -0.76
C CYS A 45 -9.34 6.23 -0.43
N SER A 46 -9.81 6.97 -1.45
CA SER A 46 -10.64 8.16 -1.25
C SER A 46 -12.05 7.82 -0.77
N SER A 47 -12.65 6.68 -1.17
CA SER A 47 -14.01 6.32 -0.75
C SER A 47 -14.08 5.97 0.75
N ILE A 48 -12.99 5.45 1.31
CA ILE A 48 -12.92 5.03 2.71
C ILE A 48 -12.29 6.08 3.64
N ALA A 49 -11.73 7.17 3.11
CA ALA A 49 -10.95 8.16 3.85
C ALA A 49 -11.72 8.90 4.96
N SER A 50 -13.05 8.91 4.89
CA SER A 50 -13.92 9.52 5.92
C SER A 50 -14.75 8.51 6.69
N LEU A 51 -14.55 7.21 6.44
CA LEU A 51 -15.31 6.14 7.10
C LEU A 51 -14.63 5.77 8.40
N SER A 52 -15.36 5.92 9.51
CA SER A 52 -14.95 5.35 10.79
C SER A 52 -15.30 3.86 10.79
N ILE A 53 -14.29 3.02 10.57
CA ILE A 53 -14.43 1.56 10.52
C ILE A 53 -14.25 1.01 11.93
N SER A 54 -15.17 0.17 12.41
CA SER A 54 -15.08 -0.40 13.77
C SER A 54 -13.85 -1.30 13.92
N ALA A 55 -13.49 -1.58 15.17
CA ALA A 55 -12.41 -2.51 15.50
C ALA A 55 -12.64 -3.89 14.86
N GLY A 56 -11.66 -4.40 14.11
CA GLY A 56 -11.74 -5.70 13.44
C GLY A 56 -12.65 -5.75 12.21
N ASP A 57 -13.42 -4.69 11.92
CA ASP A 57 -14.29 -4.63 10.75
C ASP A 57 -13.49 -4.41 9.46
N THR A 58 -14.15 -4.73 8.35
CA THR A 58 -13.62 -4.56 7.01
C THR A 58 -14.57 -3.75 6.13
N VAL A 59 -14.00 -2.99 5.21
CA VAL A 59 -14.73 -2.34 4.11
C VAL A 59 -14.13 -2.81 2.80
N ALA A 60 -14.99 -3.22 1.88
CA ALA A 60 -14.58 -3.71 0.57
C ALA A 60 -15.31 -2.99 -0.56
N HIS A 61 -14.62 -2.83 -1.68
CA HIS A 61 -15.18 -2.35 -2.94
C HIS A 61 -14.70 -3.23 -4.08
N CYS A 62 -15.59 -3.49 -5.04
CA CYS A 62 -15.26 -4.14 -6.29
C CYS A 62 -15.32 -3.14 -7.44
N PHE A 63 -14.28 -3.14 -8.29
CA PHE A 63 -14.23 -2.39 -9.54
C PHE A 63 -14.12 -3.34 -10.72
N ASN A 64 -14.91 -3.13 -11.76
CA ASN A 64 -14.75 -3.93 -12.98
C ASN A 64 -13.42 -3.58 -13.63
N GLY A 65 -12.61 -4.60 -13.90
CA GLY A 65 -11.27 -4.45 -14.44
C GLY A 65 -11.28 -4.04 -15.91
N PRO A 66 -10.11 -3.67 -16.44
CA PRO A 66 -9.97 -3.26 -17.85
C PRO A 66 -10.26 -4.41 -18.83
N SER A 67 -10.10 -5.67 -18.39
CA SER A 67 -10.43 -6.84 -19.19
C SER A 67 -11.88 -7.24 -19.01
N ALA A 68 -12.58 -7.54 -20.10
CA ALA A 68 -13.97 -7.97 -20.07
C ALA A 68 -14.14 -9.21 -19.18
N GLY A 69 -15.03 -9.13 -18.19
CA GLY A 69 -15.27 -10.21 -17.25
C GLY A 69 -14.29 -10.30 -16.08
N SER A 70 -13.36 -9.36 -15.93
CA SER A 70 -12.45 -9.28 -14.76
C SER A 70 -12.90 -8.22 -13.75
N SER A 71 -12.42 -8.32 -12.52
CA SER A 71 -12.61 -7.29 -11.50
C SER A 71 -11.38 -7.12 -10.61
N CYS A 72 -11.43 -6.08 -9.79
CA CYS A 72 -10.45 -5.75 -8.78
C CYS A 72 -11.19 -5.53 -7.46
N GLN A 73 -11.02 -6.46 -6.52
CA GLN A 73 -11.53 -6.31 -5.17
C GLN A 73 -10.49 -5.64 -4.28
N PHE A 74 -10.93 -4.62 -3.57
CA PHE A 74 -10.14 -3.92 -2.59
C PHE A 74 -10.76 -4.10 -1.23
N THR A 75 -9.94 -4.32 -0.21
CA THR A 75 -10.39 -4.42 1.18
C THR A 75 -9.50 -3.61 2.09
N ALA A 76 -10.11 -2.91 3.05
CA ALA A 76 -9.43 -2.27 4.16
C ALA A 76 -9.91 -2.93 5.47
N VAL A 77 -8.97 -3.37 6.30
CA VAL A 77 -9.23 -4.04 7.58
C VAL A 77 -8.71 -3.16 8.71
N ASN A 78 -9.57 -2.80 9.66
CA ASN A 78 -9.11 -2.13 10.89
C ASN A 78 -8.49 -3.17 11.83
N THR A 79 -7.18 -3.09 12.05
CA THR A 79 -6.43 -4.04 12.89
C THR A 79 -6.40 -3.65 14.37
N LEU A 80 -7.05 -2.54 14.75
CA LEU A 80 -7.12 -2.09 16.14
C LEU A 80 -8.29 -2.73 16.91
N THR A 81 -8.27 -2.51 18.22
CA THR A 81 -9.37 -2.80 19.16
C THR A 81 -10.36 -1.64 19.33
N SER A 82 -10.17 -0.53 18.60
CA SER A 82 -11.08 0.62 18.56
C SER A 82 -11.40 1.04 17.13
N SER A 83 -12.50 1.76 16.93
CA SER A 83 -12.81 2.36 15.64
C SER A 83 -11.72 3.34 15.20
N ALA A 84 -11.44 3.38 13.90
CA ALA A 84 -10.45 4.27 13.32
C ALA A 84 -10.84 4.69 11.90
N VAL A 85 -10.21 5.74 11.41
CA VAL A 85 -10.38 6.24 10.04
C VAL A 85 -9.11 5.89 9.24
N PRO A 86 -9.22 5.25 8.06
CA PRO A 86 -8.08 4.98 7.20
C PRO A 86 -7.35 6.26 6.78
N ASN A 87 -6.02 6.19 6.72
CA ASN A 87 -5.21 7.26 6.13
C ASN A 87 -5.02 6.99 4.63
N THR A 88 -5.45 7.93 3.79
CA THR A 88 -5.41 7.79 2.32
C THR A 88 -3.98 7.56 1.79
N ILE A 89 -2.99 8.27 2.33
CA ILE A 89 -1.58 8.13 1.89
C ILE A 89 -1.07 6.72 2.20
N ASN A 90 -1.33 6.22 3.41
CA ASN A 90 -0.93 4.85 3.78
C ASN A 90 -1.67 3.79 2.95
N CYS A 91 -2.94 4.03 2.63
CA CYS A 91 -3.74 3.17 1.77
C CYS A 91 -3.15 3.07 0.36
N GLU A 92 -2.91 4.22 -0.28
CA GLU A 92 -2.36 4.28 -1.64
C GLU A 92 -0.94 3.69 -1.68
N SER A 93 -0.08 4.07 -0.73
CA SER A 93 1.29 3.55 -0.65
C SER A 93 1.32 2.03 -0.51
N ALA A 94 0.43 1.46 0.31
CA ALA A 94 0.32 0.01 0.48
C ALA A 94 -0.14 -0.67 -0.81
N LEU A 95 -1.21 -0.17 -1.42
CA LEU A 95 -1.82 -0.78 -2.61
C LEU A 95 -0.95 -0.65 -3.86
N PHE A 96 -0.26 0.48 -4.04
CA PHE A 96 0.69 0.64 -5.15
C PHE A 96 1.90 -0.28 -5.01
N THR A 97 2.40 -0.46 -3.78
CA THR A 97 3.51 -1.39 -3.57
C THR A 97 3.07 -2.85 -3.76
N VAL A 98 1.85 -3.20 -3.32
CA VAL A 98 1.26 -4.51 -3.65
C VAL A 98 1.17 -4.71 -5.16
N ALA A 99 0.70 -3.72 -5.91
CA ALA A 99 0.61 -3.82 -7.37
C ALA A 99 1.98 -4.00 -8.05
N ASP A 100 3.02 -3.34 -7.52
CA ASP A 100 4.39 -3.43 -8.04
C ASP A 100 5.06 -4.79 -7.70
N GLU A 101 4.88 -5.27 -6.47
CA GLU A 101 5.60 -6.45 -5.97
C GLU A 101 4.82 -7.77 -6.16
N CYS A 102 3.49 -7.71 -6.28
CA CYS A 102 2.63 -8.90 -6.26
C CYS A 102 1.78 -9.04 -7.53
N THR A 103 2.23 -9.85 -8.49
CA THR A 103 1.56 -10.05 -9.78
C THR A 103 0.10 -10.51 -9.70
N SER A 104 -0.25 -11.32 -8.68
CA SER A 104 -1.63 -11.79 -8.45
C SER A 104 -2.36 -10.98 -7.38
N GLY A 105 -1.84 -9.81 -6.99
CA GLY A 105 -2.34 -9.05 -5.85
C GLY A 105 -1.82 -9.57 -4.51
N GLY A 106 -2.32 -8.97 -3.43
CA GLY A 106 -1.82 -9.21 -2.08
C GLY A 106 -2.32 -8.17 -1.08
N GLY A 107 -1.65 -8.14 0.07
CA GLY A 107 -1.94 -7.23 1.16
C GLY A 107 -0.74 -6.39 1.55
N GLY A 108 -0.99 -5.16 1.97
CA GLY A 108 0.02 -4.19 2.39
C GLY A 108 -0.40 -3.44 3.65
N GLN A 109 0.56 -3.12 4.51
CA GLN A 109 0.35 -2.28 5.69
C GLN A 109 1.61 -1.46 5.99
N THR A 110 1.46 -0.15 6.11
CA THR A 110 2.55 0.70 6.62
C THR A 110 2.81 0.33 8.08
N THR A 111 4.05 0.09 8.48
CA THR A 111 4.43 -0.27 9.84
C THR A 111 3.89 0.77 10.83
N GLY A 112 3.14 0.30 11.83
CA GLY A 112 2.46 1.16 12.81
C GLY A 112 1.15 1.80 12.33
N SER A 113 0.68 1.50 11.11
CA SER A 113 -0.66 1.87 10.65
C SER A 113 -1.73 1.00 11.29
N ASN A 114 -2.93 1.57 11.42
CA ASN A 114 -4.11 0.92 12.00
C ASN A 114 -4.87 0.03 11.01
N PHE A 115 -4.48 0.09 9.73
CA PHE A 115 -5.19 -0.56 8.64
C PHE A 115 -4.25 -1.40 7.80
N LYS A 116 -4.72 -2.61 7.48
CA LYS A 116 -4.18 -3.45 6.42
C LYS A 116 -5.07 -3.35 5.19
N TYR A 117 -4.46 -3.19 4.03
CA TYR A 117 -5.14 -3.04 2.75
C TYR A 117 -4.86 -4.26 1.88
N TRP A 118 -5.85 -4.67 1.09
CA TRP A 118 -5.74 -5.79 0.17
C TRP A 118 -6.21 -5.39 -1.22
N MET A 119 -5.53 -5.92 -2.23
CA MET A 119 -5.86 -5.84 -3.64
C MET A 119 -5.93 -7.27 -4.19
N ASP A 120 -7.08 -7.67 -4.71
CA ASP A 120 -7.33 -8.99 -5.27
C ASP A 120 -7.91 -8.84 -6.69
N PRO A 121 -7.06 -8.96 -7.73
CA PRO A 121 -7.52 -9.12 -9.09
C PRO A 121 -8.34 -10.42 -9.22
N ASN A 122 -9.47 -10.37 -9.90
CA ASN A 122 -10.38 -11.51 -10.08
C ASN A 122 -10.72 -11.70 -11.56
N ALA A 123 -10.95 -12.96 -11.97
CA ALA A 123 -11.33 -13.34 -13.32
C ALA A 123 -12.85 -13.30 -13.55
N ILE A 124 -13.60 -12.67 -12.64
CA ILE A 124 -15.05 -12.56 -12.65
C ILE A 124 -15.43 -11.10 -12.41
N ALA A 125 -16.36 -10.56 -13.20
CA ALA A 125 -16.84 -9.18 -13.05
C ALA A 125 -17.62 -8.96 -11.75
N CYS A 126 -17.55 -7.75 -11.20
CA CYS A 126 -18.34 -7.34 -10.03
C CYS A 126 -19.84 -7.55 -10.27
N GLY A 127 -20.55 -8.03 -9.24
CA GLY A 127 -21.99 -8.27 -9.32
C GLY A 127 -22.38 -9.53 -10.09
N SER A 128 -21.41 -10.31 -10.58
CA SER A 128 -21.65 -11.70 -10.95
C SER A 128 -21.99 -12.51 -9.70
N PRO A 129 -22.75 -13.62 -9.77
CA PRO A 129 -23.10 -14.41 -8.60
C PRO A 129 -21.89 -14.93 -7.80
N ASN A 130 -20.71 -14.98 -8.43
CA ASN A 130 -19.43 -15.34 -7.82
C ASN A 130 -18.41 -14.18 -7.80
N GLY A 131 -18.80 -12.98 -8.26
CA GLY A 131 -17.96 -11.79 -8.29
C GLY A 131 -18.45 -10.81 -7.23
N ILE A 132 -17.89 -10.93 -6.02
CA ILE A 132 -18.04 -9.91 -4.97
C ILE A 132 -17.44 -8.60 -5.48
#